data_AF-A0A6J6N902-F1
#
_entry.id   AF-A0A6J6N902-F1
#
_cell.length_a   1.000
_cell.length_b   1.000
_cell.length_c   1.000
_cell.angle_alpha   90.00
_cell.angle_beta   90.00
_cell.angle_gamma   90.00
#
_symmetry.space_group_name_H-M   'P 1'
#
loop_
_entity.id
_entity.type
_entity.pdbx_description
1 polymer ?
#
loop_
_entity_poly.entity_id
_entity_poly.type
_entity_poly.pdbx_seq_one_letter_code
_entity_poly.pdbx_strand_id
1 'polypeptide(L)'
;MSSIAKAPWQVAFSACSAIVAGIAYASSALIQIAYSGDFAAIDSQLGEYHAVSGLESASSVDVHEWMALATSVFAVVAAVFILLGILLWQGALRPGVRLTLTITALVAFIGSFIPLLSGGSGSTIQEDTVLFMIVVQGAALIGALLLWSRPVKGWIAEPVR
;
A
#
# COMPACT_ATOMS: atom_id res chain seq x y z
N MET A 1 -29.78 14.21 -7.72
CA MET A 1 -28.60 14.77 -7.02
C MET A 1 -27.71 13.62 -6.59
N SER A 2 -26.48 13.56 -7.10
CA SER A 2 -25.53 12.45 -6.83
C SER A 2 -25.22 12.36 -5.33
N SER A 3 -25.01 11.14 -4.83
CA SER A 3 -24.83 10.86 -3.39
C SER A 3 -23.61 11.54 -2.76
N ILE A 4 -22.76 12.20 -3.55
CA ILE A 4 -21.63 13.04 -3.13
C ILE A 4 -22.10 14.24 -2.27
N ALA A 5 -23.35 14.69 -2.45
CA ALA A 5 -23.86 15.93 -1.84
C ALA A 5 -23.97 15.93 -0.30
N LYS A 6 -23.82 14.78 0.39
CA LYS A 6 -24.00 14.71 1.86
C LYS A 6 -22.69 14.73 2.67
N ALA A 7 -21.52 14.53 2.04
CA ALA A 7 -20.20 14.64 2.68
C ALA A 7 -19.04 14.67 1.65
N PRO A 8 -18.94 15.72 0.82
CA PRO A 8 -17.96 15.78 -0.28
C PRO A 8 -16.51 15.72 0.22
N TRP A 9 -16.23 16.27 1.40
CA TRP A 9 -14.89 16.28 1.97
C TRP A 9 -14.43 14.89 2.44
N GLN A 10 -15.32 14.01 2.91
CA GLN A 10 -14.95 12.66 3.36
C GLN A 10 -14.56 11.78 2.17
N VAL A 11 -15.32 11.90 1.07
CA VAL A 11 -15.04 11.20 -0.18
C VAL A 11 -13.74 11.73 -0.80
N ALA A 12 -13.55 13.05 -0.84
CA ALA A 12 -12.33 13.66 -1.33
C ALA A 12 -11.11 13.25 -0.48
N PHE A 13 -11.22 13.28 0.85
CA PHE A 13 -10.16 12.84 1.76
C PHE A 13 -9.80 11.38 1.54
N SER A 14 -10.81 10.49 1.48
CA SER A 14 -10.57 9.05 1.28
C SER A 14 -10.02 8.73 -0.11
N ALA A 15 -10.43 9.47 -1.15
CA ALA A 15 -9.89 9.31 -2.50
C ALA A 15 -8.44 9.79 -2.56
N CYS A 16 -8.14 10.98 -2.00
CA CYS A 16 -6.79 11.51 -1.95
C CYS A 16 -5.85 10.61 -1.15
N SER A 17 -6.25 10.16 0.04
CA SER A 17 -5.40 9.28 0.87
C SER A 17 -5.17 7.93 0.20
N ALA A 18 -6.16 7.36 -0.49
CA ALA A 18 -5.99 6.15 -1.30
C ALA A 18 -4.99 6.37 -2.46
N ILE A 19 -5.10 7.48 -3.19
CA ILE A 19 -4.18 7.80 -4.30
C ILE A 19 -2.75 7.99 -3.77
N VAL A 20 -2.57 8.73 -2.68
CA VAL A 20 -1.24 8.96 -2.07
C VAL A 20 -0.65 7.64 -1.58
N ALA A 21 -1.45 6.76 -0.96
CA ALA A 21 -1.00 5.42 -0.58
C ALA A 21 -0.60 4.59 -1.80
N GLY A 22 -1.37 4.64 -2.88
CA GLY A 22 -1.05 3.96 -4.13
C GLY A 22 0.27 4.45 -4.75
N ILE A 23 0.52 5.77 -4.75
CA ILE A 23 1.78 6.36 -5.22
C ILE A 23 2.95 5.91 -4.34
N ALA A 24 2.77 5.84 -3.01
CA ALA A 24 3.80 5.36 -2.10
C ALA A 24 4.19 3.90 -2.41
N TYR A 25 3.20 3.02 -2.63
CA TYR A 25 3.45 1.64 -3.05
C TYR A 25 4.10 1.53 -4.44
N ALA A 26 3.70 2.39 -5.39
CA ALA A 26 4.32 2.43 -6.71
C ALA A 26 5.79 2.87 -6.63
N SER A 27 6.09 3.85 -5.78
CA SER A 27 7.47 4.29 -5.50
C SER A 27 8.30 3.13 -4.94
N SER A 28 7.78 2.40 -3.95
CA SER A 28 8.46 1.23 -3.39
C SER A 28 8.71 0.14 -4.43
N ALA A 29 7.74 -0.14 -5.31
CA ALA A 29 7.92 -1.08 -6.41
C ALA A 29 9.01 -0.61 -7.40
N LEU A 30 8.99 0.67 -7.80
CA LEU A 30 10.00 1.24 -8.70
C LEU A 30 11.40 1.22 -8.09
N ILE A 31 11.52 1.52 -6.80
CA ILE A 31 12.77 1.43 -6.06
C ILE A 31 13.28 -0.02 -6.07
N GLN A 32 12.43 -1.01 -5.80
CA GLN A 32 12.85 -2.42 -5.87
C GLN A 32 13.23 -2.87 -7.29
N ILE A 33 12.57 -2.34 -8.33
CA ILE A 33 12.97 -2.59 -9.72
C ILE A 33 14.34 -1.96 -10.02
N ALA A 34 14.58 -0.74 -9.55
CA ALA A 34 15.86 -0.06 -9.74
C ALA A 34 17.01 -0.78 -9.01
N TYR A 35 16.79 -1.25 -7.78
CA TYR A 35 17.77 -2.00 -7.00
C TYR A 35 17.96 -3.44 -7.49
N SER A 36 16.92 -4.08 -8.02
CA SER A 36 17.10 -5.39 -8.65
C SER A 36 17.99 -5.29 -9.89
N GLY A 37 18.07 -4.15 -10.58
CA GLY A 37 19.04 -3.93 -11.66
C GLY A 37 20.52 -4.01 -11.25
N ASP A 38 20.85 -3.93 -9.96
CA ASP A 38 22.22 -3.92 -9.42
C ASP A 38 22.59 -5.26 -8.77
N PHE A 39 22.26 -6.35 -9.47
CA PHE A 39 22.43 -7.74 -9.01
C PHE A 39 23.84 -8.08 -8.49
N ALA A 40 24.89 -7.42 -9.00
CA ALA A 40 26.27 -7.64 -8.57
C ALA A 40 26.53 -7.18 -7.13
N ALA A 41 25.85 -6.13 -6.67
CA ALA A 41 25.99 -5.64 -5.30
C ALA A 41 25.29 -6.60 -4.30
N ILE A 42 24.12 -7.12 -4.67
CA ILE A 42 23.35 -8.06 -3.85
C ILE A 42 24.09 -9.40 -3.69
N ASP A 43 24.61 -9.96 -4.78
CA ASP A 43 25.41 -11.21 -4.73
C ASP A 43 26.70 -11.03 -3.90
N SER A 44 27.34 -9.85 -3.96
CA SER A 44 28.54 -9.58 -3.15
C SER A 44 28.23 -9.52 -1.65
N GLN A 45 27.11 -8.91 -1.25
CA GLN A 45 26.70 -8.83 0.16
C GLN A 45 26.22 -10.18 0.70
N LEU A 46 25.52 -10.98 -0.10
CA LEU A 46 25.15 -12.35 0.29
C LEU A 46 26.38 -13.26 0.37
N GLY A 47 27.34 -13.15 -0.55
CA GLY A 47 28.60 -13.89 -0.48
C GLY A 47 29.40 -13.57 0.79
N GLU A 48 29.42 -12.30 1.21
CA GLU A 48 30.07 -11.87 2.44
C GLU A 48 29.33 -12.35 3.71
N TYR A 49 28.00 -12.33 3.71
CA TYR A 49 27.17 -12.90 4.79
C TYR A 49 27.32 -14.43 4.92
N HIS A 50 27.46 -15.13 3.79
CA HIS A 50 27.66 -16.58 3.75
C HIS A 50 29.04 -16.96 4.29
N ALA A 51 30.07 -16.15 4.02
CA ALA A 51 31.41 -16.35 4.55
C ALA A 51 31.49 -16.16 6.07
N VAL A 52 30.62 -15.34 6.67
CA VAL A 52 30.63 -15.00 8.10
C VAL A 52 29.73 -15.92 8.94
N SER A 53 28.61 -16.41 8.40
CA SER A 53 27.58 -17.08 9.21
C SER A 53 27.64 -18.61 9.23
N GLY A 54 28.30 -19.28 8.28
CA GLY A 54 28.43 -20.75 8.27
C GLY A 54 27.11 -21.54 8.21
N LEU A 55 25.97 -20.88 8.00
CA LEU A 55 24.67 -21.50 7.80
C LEU A 55 24.51 -21.89 6.32
N GLU A 56 24.09 -23.13 6.07
CA GLU A 56 23.64 -23.60 4.75
C GLU A 56 22.39 -22.81 4.31
N SER A 57 22.64 -21.75 3.54
CA SER A 57 21.87 -21.17 2.44
C SER A 57 20.33 -21.14 2.53
N ALA A 58 19.77 -19.95 2.80
CA ALA A 58 18.82 -19.42 1.83
C ALA A 58 19.65 -19.07 0.60
N SER A 59 19.44 -19.76 -0.51
CA SER A 59 20.21 -19.52 -1.72
C SER A 59 19.99 -18.08 -2.21
N SER A 60 20.96 -17.46 -2.89
CA SER A 60 20.75 -16.13 -3.48
C SER A 60 19.50 -16.10 -4.38
N VAL A 61 19.17 -17.24 -5.00
CA VAL A 61 17.93 -17.50 -5.72
C VAL A 61 16.68 -17.23 -4.88
N ASP A 62 16.63 -17.70 -3.63
CA ASP A 62 15.47 -17.51 -2.74
C ASP A 62 15.24 -16.02 -2.39
N VAL A 63 16.31 -15.26 -2.21
CA VAL A 63 16.23 -13.82 -1.95
C VAL A 63 15.75 -13.06 -3.20
N HIS A 64 16.23 -13.44 -4.38
CA HIS A 64 15.81 -12.85 -5.64
C HIS A 64 14.33 -13.14 -5.94
N GLU A 65 13.88 -14.37 -5.74
CA GLU A 65 12.47 -14.73 -5.88
C GLU A 65 11.58 -13.96 -4.90
N TRP A 66 12.03 -13.76 -3.66
CA TRP A 66 11.33 -12.94 -2.68
C TRP A 66 11.24 -11.47 -3.09
N MET A 67 12.32 -10.88 -3.59
CA MET A 67 12.32 -9.49 -4.05
C MET A 67 11.42 -9.29 -5.28
N ALA A 68 11.43 -10.23 -6.23
CA ALA A 68 10.54 -10.19 -7.39
C ALA A 68 9.06 -10.31 -6.99
N LEU A 69 8.76 -11.21 -6.04
CA LEU A 69 7.42 -11.36 -5.49
C LEU A 69 6.97 -10.09 -4.75
N ALA A 70 7.82 -9.53 -3.88
CA ALA A 70 7.53 -8.30 -3.15
C ALA A 70 7.26 -7.12 -4.08
N THR A 71 8.07 -6.95 -5.13
CA THR A 71 7.89 -5.92 -6.15
C THR A 71 6.54 -6.05 -6.83
N SER A 72 6.18 -7.28 -7.24
CA SER A 72 4.91 -7.58 -7.91
C SER A 72 3.72 -7.28 -6.99
N VAL A 73 3.81 -7.66 -5.73
CA VAL A 73 2.78 -7.39 -4.72
C VAL A 73 2.61 -5.88 -4.52
N PHE A 74 3.71 -5.12 -4.37
CA PHE A 74 3.63 -3.67 -4.22
C PHE A 74 3.01 -2.97 -5.44
N ALA A 75 3.35 -3.41 -6.66
CA ALA A 75 2.76 -2.88 -7.88
C ALA A 75 1.24 -3.16 -7.96
N VAL A 76 0.81 -4.37 -7.58
CA VAL A 76 -0.63 -4.72 -7.55
C VAL A 76 -1.37 -3.90 -6.51
N VAL A 77 -0.82 -3.78 -5.29
CA VAL A 77 -1.42 -2.97 -4.21
C VAL A 77 -1.51 -1.50 -4.62
N ALA A 78 -0.47 -0.96 -5.27
CA ALA A 78 -0.47 0.39 -5.82
C ALA A 78 -1.62 0.60 -6.81
N ALA A 79 -1.77 -0.30 -7.78
CA ALA A 79 -2.83 -0.24 -8.78
C ALA A 79 -4.22 -0.30 -8.13
N VAL A 80 -4.42 -1.19 -7.15
CA VAL A 80 -5.69 -1.32 -6.41
C VAL A 80 -6.03 -0.02 -5.68
N PHE A 81 -5.09 0.57 -4.95
CA PHE A 81 -5.33 1.84 -4.24
C PHE A 81 -5.67 2.99 -5.19
N ILE A 82 -4.97 3.10 -6.32
CA ILE A 82 -5.24 4.14 -7.32
C ILE A 82 -6.62 3.94 -7.93
N LEU A 83 -6.97 2.72 -8.35
CA LEU A 83 -8.29 2.40 -8.91
C LEU A 83 -9.42 2.68 -7.93
N LEU A 84 -9.26 2.29 -6.66
CA LEU A 84 -10.25 2.57 -5.62
C LEU A 84 -10.37 4.09 -5.38
N GLY A 85 -9.26 4.83 -5.35
CA GLY A 85 -9.26 6.29 -5.25
C GLY A 85 -10.00 6.97 -6.40
N ILE A 86 -9.75 6.54 -7.64
CA ILE A 86 -10.47 7.04 -8.84
C ILE A 86 -11.96 6.73 -8.76
N LEU A 87 -12.32 5.50 -8.38
CA LEU A 87 -13.73 5.09 -8.23
C LEU A 87 -14.45 5.93 -7.17
N LEU A 88 -13.80 6.20 -6.04
CA LEU A 88 -14.33 7.09 -5.00
C LEU A 88 -14.51 8.53 -5.53
N TRP A 89 -13.53 9.04 -6.27
CA TRP A 89 -13.57 10.37 -6.86
C TRP A 89 -14.72 10.54 -7.86
N GLN A 90 -14.98 9.50 -8.67
CA GLN A 90 -16.12 9.45 -9.59
C GLN A 90 -17.48 9.26 -8.88
N GLY A 91 -17.49 9.13 -7.56
CA GLY A 91 -18.70 8.89 -6.78
C GLY A 91 -19.24 7.46 -6.90
N ALA A 92 -18.44 6.53 -7.43
CA ALA A 92 -18.75 5.10 -7.47
C ALA A 92 -18.55 4.46 -6.08
N LEU A 93 -19.30 4.96 -5.10
CA LEU A 93 -19.38 4.39 -3.78
C LEU A 93 -20.21 3.10 -3.92
N ARG A 94 -19.56 1.94 -4.06
CA ARG A 94 -20.20 0.61 -4.00
C ARG A 94 -19.81 -0.11 -2.71
N PRO A 95 -20.58 -1.10 -2.20
CA PRO A 95 -20.30 -1.65 -0.87
C PRO A 95 -19.00 -2.43 -0.93
N GLY A 96 -18.79 -3.09 -2.08
CA GLY A 96 -17.53 -3.73 -2.45
C GLY A 96 -16.35 -2.76 -2.48
N VAL A 97 -16.49 -1.54 -2.99
CA VAL A 97 -15.40 -0.54 -3.04
C VAL A 97 -14.98 -0.10 -1.65
N ARG A 98 -15.95 0.14 -0.74
CA ARG A 98 -15.65 0.50 0.65
C ARG A 98 -15.02 -0.65 1.41
N LEU A 99 -15.53 -1.87 1.24
CA LEU A 99 -15.01 -3.05 1.91
C LEU A 99 -13.60 -3.40 1.42
N THR A 100 -13.38 -3.41 0.11
CA THR A 100 -12.04 -3.64 -0.48
C THR A 100 -11.06 -2.57 -0.02
N LEU A 101 -11.41 -1.28 -0.10
CA LEU A 101 -10.56 -0.20 0.42
C LEU A 101 -10.22 -0.38 1.91
N THR A 102 -11.21 -0.74 2.73
CA THR A 102 -11.01 -0.93 4.18
C THR A 102 -10.03 -2.07 4.45
N ILE A 103 -10.22 -3.22 3.78
CA ILE A 103 -9.36 -4.39 3.94
C ILE A 103 -7.95 -4.08 3.43
N THR A 104 -7.82 -3.50 2.23
CA THR A 104 -6.51 -3.16 1.66
C THR A 104 -5.79 -2.12 2.53
N ALA A 105 -6.48 -1.09 3.01
CA ALA A 105 -5.90 -0.10 3.93
C ALA A 105 -5.49 -0.71 5.28
N LEU A 106 -6.27 -1.63 5.82
CA LEU A 106 -5.96 -2.30 7.08
C LEU A 106 -4.74 -3.22 6.94
N VAL A 107 -4.71 -4.06 5.90
CA VAL A 107 -3.59 -4.98 5.62
C VAL A 107 -2.31 -4.19 5.36
N ALA A 108 -2.40 -3.13 4.55
CA ALA A 108 -1.30 -2.21 4.34
C ALA A 108 -0.79 -1.67 5.68
N PHE A 109 -1.68 -1.04 6.45
CA PHE A 109 -1.34 -0.38 7.71
C PHE A 109 -0.64 -1.33 8.68
N ILE A 110 -1.15 -2.55 8.87
CA ILE A 110 -0.50 -3.57 9.70
C ILE A 110 0.88 -3.93 9.14
N GLY A 111 0.98 -4.11 7.82
CA GLY A 111 2.24 -4.38 7.13
C GLY A 111 3.31 -3.30 7.34
N SER A 112 2.91 -2.03 7.48
CA SER A 112 3.86 -0.92 7.73
C SER A 112 4.56 -0.98 9.10
N PHE A 113 4.06 -1.78 10.05
CA PHE A 113 4.73 -2.00 11.34
C PHE A 113 5.76 -3.12 11.32
N ILE A 114 5.77 -3.99 10.29
CA ILE A 114 6.72 -5.11 10.21
C ILE A 114 8.18 -4.61 10.29
N PRO A 115 8.60 -3.54 9.60
CA PRO A 115 9.96 -3.02 9.71
C PRO A 115 10.31 -2.58 11.14
N LEU A 116 9.39 -1.94 11.87
CA LEU A 116 9.59 -1.52 13.26
C LEU A 116 9.74 -2.71 14.22
N LEU A 117 8.96 -3.76 14.00
CA LEU A 117 8.99 -4.97 14.84
C LEU A 117 10.23 -5.83 14.58
N SER A 118 10.82 -5.73 13.38
CA SER A 118 12.01 -6.49 13.00
C SER A 118 13.31 -5.97 13.63
N GLY A 119 13.27 -4.86 14.37
CA GLY A 119 14.38 -4.38 15.20
C GLY A 119 15.64 -3.95 14.45
N GLY A 120 15.57 -3.82 13.12
CA GLY A 120 16.69 -3.35 12.31
C GLY A 120 16.95 -1.86 12.58
N SER A 121 18.08 -1.55 13.23
CA SER A 121 18.60 -0.20 13.37
C SER A 121 18.95 0.37 11.98
N GLY A 122 17.94 0.85 11.28
CA GLY A 122 18.08 1.51 9.99
C GLY A 122 18.64 2.92 10.16
N SER A 123 19.32 3.42 9.13
CA SER A 123 19.68 4.84 9.03
C SER A 123 18.46 5.75 9.23
N THR A 124 18.63 6.99 9.68
CA THR A 124 17.55 7.99 9.89
C THR A 124 16.62 8.14 8.68
N ILE A 125 17.14 8.00 7.47
CA ILE A 125 16.35 8.04 6.21
C ILE A 125 15.33 6.89 6.12
N GLN A 126 15.68 5.73 6.67
CA GLN A 126 14.83 4.54 6.69
C GLN A 126 13.71 4.67 7.74
N GLU A 127 14.01 5.28 8.89
CA GLU A 127 13.01 5.60 9.93
C GLU A 127 11.97 6.61 9.44
N ASP A 128 12.41 7.69 8.79
CA ASP A 128 11.52 8.72 8.21
C ASP A 128 10.58 8.13 7.15
N THR A 129 11.09 7.20 6.34
CA THR A 129 10.30 6.51 5.30
C THR A 129 9.24 5.59 5.89
N VAL A 130 9.58 4.86 6.97
CA VAL A 130 8.64 3.97 7.68
C VAL A 130 7.55 4.78 8.37
N LEU A 131 7.92 5.87 9.04
CA LEU A 131 6.96 6.79 9.67
C LEU A 131 6.01 7.40 8.64
N PHE A 132 6.54 7.83 7.49
CA PHE A 132 5.71 8.33 6.39
C PHE A 132 4.70 7.29 5.90
N MET A 133 5.13 6.03 5.71
CA MET A 133 4.23 4.94 5.30
C MET A 133 3.12 4.70 6.33
N ILE A 134 3.44 4.68 7.62
CA ILE A 134 2.46 4.51 8.70
C ILE A 134 1.42 5.64 8.69
N VAL A 135 1.87 6.89 8.54
CA VAL A 135 0.99 8.07 8.51
C VAL A 135 0.08 8.02 7.28
N VAL A 136 0.62 7.75 6.10
CA VAL A 136 -0.15 7.70 4.85
C VAL A 136 -1.19 6.58 4.88
N GLN A 137 -0.79 5.39 5.32
CA GLN A 137 -1.70 4.24 5.38
C GLN A 137 -2.72 4.38 6.51
N GLY A 138 -2.34 4.99 7.63
CA GLY A 138 -3.25 5.38 8.70
C GLY A 138 -4.31 6.37 8.21
N ALA A 139 -3.91 7.38 7.43
CA ALA A 139 -4.83 8.32 6.81
C ALA A 139 -5.78 7.65 5.80
N ALA A 140 -5.28 6.69 5.02
CA ALA A 140 -6.10 5.87 4.12
C ALA A 140 -7.13 5.03 4.88
N LEU A 141 -6.73 4.40 6.00
CA LEU A 141 -7.61 3.62 6.86
C LEU A 141 -8.67 4.48 7.54
N ILE A 142 -8.27 5.64 8.09
CA ILE A 142 -9.21 6.61 8.66
C ILE A 142 -10.20 7.07 7.58
N GLY A 143 -9.71 7.39 6.38
CA GLY A 143 -10.56 7.75 5.24
C GLY A 143 -11.59 6.66 4.92
N ALA A 144 -11.15 5.40 4.86
CA ALA A 144 -12.02 4.26 4.62
C ALA A 144 -13.07 4.08 5.73
N LEU A 145 -12.67 4.20 7.01
CA LEU A 145 -13.57 4.10 8.16
C LEU A 145 -14.59 5.24 8.20
N LEU A 146 -14.18 6.47 7.85
CA LEU A 146 -15.09 7.62 7.76
C LEU A 146 -16.21 7.37 6.75
N LEU A 147 -15.94 6.64 5.66
CA LEU A 147 -16.98 6.27 4.72
C LEU A 147 -18.06 5.39 5.37
N TRP A 148 -17.75 4.58 6.39
CA TRP A 148 -18.71 3.73 7.12
C TRP A 148 -19.59 4.47 8.12
N SER A 149 -19.22 5.68 8.53
CA SER A 149 -19.94 6.45 9.55
C SER A 149 -21.35 6.90 9.15
N ARG A 150 -21.79 6.72 7.89
CA ARG A 150 -23.12 7.13 7.44
C ARG A 150 -23.89 6.04 6.67
N PRO A 151 -25.21 5.91 6.94
CA PRO A 151 -26.05 4.99 6.22
C PRO A 151 -26.13 5.40 4.76
N VAL A 152 -25.83 4.41 3.93
CA VAL A 152 -25.85 4.47 2.49
C VAL A 152 -27.31 4.53 2.02
N LYS A 153 -27.91 5.72 2.01
CA LYS A 153 -29.26 5.91 1.45
C LYS A 153 -29.15 6.16 -0.06
N GLY A 154 -29.51 5.16 -0.87
CA GLY A 154 -29.85 5.27 -2.29
C GLY A 154 -28.80 4.70 -3.26
N TRP A 155 -28.63 3.38 -3.30
CA TRP A 155 -27.58 2.68 -4.08
C TRP A 155 -28.10 1.77 -5.20
N ILE A 156 -29.40 1.83 -5.45
CA ILE A 156 -29.96 1.41 -6.73
C ILE A 156 -30.26 2.73 -7.41
N ALA A 157 -29.59 2.98 -8.54
CA ALA A 157 -30.06 4.01 -9.46
C ALA A 157 -31.53 3.67 -9.71
N GLU A 158 -32.46 4.47 -9.18
CA GLU A 158 -33.83 4.36 -9.65
C GLU A 158 -33.75 4.52 -11.17
N PRO A 159 -34.22 3.52 -11.95
CA PRO A 159 -34.29 3.69 -13.38
C PRO A 159 -35.07 4.98 -13.61
N VAL A 160 -34.46 5.91 -14.34
CA VAL A 160 -35.09 7.15 -14.77
C VAL A 160 -36.43 6.76 -15.38
N ARG A 161 -37.53 7.08 -14.69
CA ARG A 161 -38.89 6.97 -15.23
C ARG A 161 -39.20 8.21 -16.05
#